data_AF-A0A5F8HCE5-F1
#
_entry.id   AF-A0A5F8HCE5-F1
#
_cell.length_a   1.000
_cell.length_b   1.000
_cell.length_c   1.000
_cell.angle_alpha   90.00
_cell.angle_beta   90.00
_cell.angle_gamma   90.00
#
_symmetry.space_group_name_H-M   'P 1'
#
loop_
_entity.id
_entity.type
_entity.pdbx_description
1 polymer ?
#
loop_
_entity_poly.entity_id
_entity_poly.type
_entity_poly.pdbx_seq_one_letter_code
_entity_poly.pdbx_strand_id
1 'polypeptide(L)' 'MSVPSDASAAASSLRLVAAAAWWVVRRRLSAHYPRVLDLLGTLKVSAPGLVRPRHHARLCMGLRAKSPLFLLQ' A
#
# COMPACT_ATOMS: atom_id res chain seq x y z
N MET A 1 18.70 12.92 25.59
CA MET A 1 18.76 12.92 24.11
C MET A 1 17.35 12.71 23.60
N SER A 2 16.69 13.78 23.15
CA SER A 2 15.26 13.81 22.83
C SER A 2 15.06 13.78 21.31
N VAL A 3 14.82 12.60 20.73
CA VAL A 3 14.14 12.51 19.41
C VAL A 3 13.30 11.22 19.29
N PRO A 4 12.05 11.19 19.81
CA PRO A 4 11.07 10.19 19.37
C PRO A 4 9.94 10.76 18.48
N SER A 5 9.93 12.07 18.20
CA SER A 5 8.79 12.73 17.54
C SER A 5 8.63 12.33 16.06
N ASP A 6 9.72 12.23 15.29
CA ASP A 6 9.66 11.91 13.86
C ASP A 6 9.27 10.46 13.58
N ALA A 7 9.75 9.50 14.39
CA ALA A 7 9.39 8.09 14.23
C ALA A 7 7.92 7.82 14.54
N SER A 8 7.37 8.51 15.57
CA SER A 8 5.95 8.44 15.92
C SER A 8 5.06 9.04 14.82
N ALA A 9 5.46 10.19 14.25
CA ALA A 9 4.78 10.81 13.13
C ALA A 9 4.81 9.92 11.88
N ALA A 10 5.96 9.34 11.54
CA ALA A 10 6.12 8.41 10.42
C ALA A 10 5.26 7.15 10.58
N ALA A 11 5.24 6.55 11.77
CA ALA A 11 4.39 5.40 12.07
C ALA A 11 2.89 5.74 11.97
N SER A 12 2.49 6.93 12.41
CA SER A 12 1.11 7.41 12.33
C SER A 12 0.67 7.65 10.88
N SER A 13 1.55 8.25 10.08
CA SER A 13 1.36 8.40 8.63
C SER A 13 1.22 7.05 7.94
N LEU A 14 2.08 6.07 8.26
CA LEU A 14 2.00 4.72 7.70
C LEU A 14 0.65 4.05 8.00
N ARG A 15 0.17 4.17 9.25
CA ARG A 15 -1.13 3.64 9.67
C ARG A 15 -2.29 4.32 8.95
N LEU A 16 -2.23 5.64 8.78
CA LEU A 16 -3.22 6.42 8.02
C LEU A 16 -3.30 5.94 6.57
N VAL A 17 -2.14 5.77 5.91
CA VAL A 17 -2.13 5.34 4.52
C VAL A 17 -2.51 3.85 4.37
N ALA A 18 -2.14 2.99 5.33
CA ALA A 18 -2.62 1.62 5.38
C ALA A 18 -4.15 1.55 5.59
N ALA A 19 -4.71 2.40 6.45
CA ALA A 19 -6.15 2.50 6.66
C ALA A 19 -6.86 3.00 5.40
N ALA A 20 -6.30 3.99 4.70
CA ALA A 20 -6.81 4.47 3.42
C ALA A 20 -6.76 3.37 2.34
N ALA A 21 -5.66 2.63 2.24
CA ALA A 21 -5.54 1.49 1.33
C ALA A 21 -6.59 0.41 1.63
N TRP A 22 -6.79 0.07 2.90
CA TRP A 22 -7.83 -0.87 3.33
C TRP A 22 -9.24 -0.36 2.99
N TRP A 23 -9.49 0.93 3.18
CA TRP A 23 -10.77 1.57 2.85
C TRP A 23 -11.06 1.53 1.34
N VAL A 24 -10.05 1.83 0.51
CA VAL A 24 -10.11 1.72 -0.95
C VAL A 24 -10.43 0.30 -1.39
N VAL A 25 -9.78 -0.71 -0.80
CA VAL A 25 -10.04 -2.13 -1.08
C VAL A 25 -11.45 -2.53 -0.66
N ARG A 26 -11.91 -2.13 0.53
CA ARG A 26 -13.27 -2.43 1.03
C ARG A 26 -14.35 -1.79 0.18
N ARG A 27 -14.18 -0.53 -0.24
CA ARG A 27 -15.13 0.18 -1.11
C ARG A 27 -14.98 -0.17 -2.59
N ARG A 28 -14.05 -1.06 -2.94
CA ARG A 28 -13.71 -1.42 -4.32
C ARG A 28 -13.49 -0.21 -5.23
N LEU A 29 -12.86 0.84 -4.68
CA LEU A 29 -12.56 2.09 -5.39
C LEU A 29 -11.39 1.88 -6.34
N SER A 30 -11.68 1.24 -7.46
CA SER A 30 -10.68 0.75 -8.41
C SER A 30 -9.85 1.86 -9.08
N ALA A 31 -10.37 3.10 -9.14
CA ALA A 31 -9.63 4.30 -9.55
C ALA A 31 -8.41 4.61 -8.66
N HIS A 32 -8.42 4.17 -7.39
CA HIS A 32 -7.37 4.46 -6.42
C HIS A 32 -6.38 3.29 -6.22
N TYR A 33 -6.61 2.14 -6.88
CA TYR A 33 -5.71 0.99 -6.83
C TYR A 33 -4.27 1.27 -7.28
N PRO A 34 -3.97 2.07 -8.33
CA PRO A 34 -2.58 2.40 -8.65
C PRO A 34 -1.87 3.10 -7.49
N ARG A 35 -2.57 3.98 -6.76
CA ARG A 35 -2.00 4.67 -5.59
C ARG A 35 -1.70 3.72 -4.43
N VAL A 36 -2.50 2.66 -4.26
CA VAL A 36 -2.24 1.59 -3.28
C VAL A 36 -1.05 0.73 -3.72
N LEU A 37 -0.89 0.48 -5.02
CA LEU A 37 0.25 -0.26 -5.56
C LEU A 37 1.56 0.50 -5.39
N ASP A 38 1.57 1.81 -5.62
CA ASP A 38 2.75 2.67 -5.40
C ASP A 38 3.16 2.68 -3.92
N LEU A 39 2.19 2.71 -3.01
CA LEU A 39 2.45 2.55 -1.58
C LEU A 39 3.11 1.20 -1.27
N LEU A 40 2.54 0.12 -1.79
CA LEU A 40 3.10 -1.22 -1.56
C LEU A 40 4.50 -1.38 -2.19
N GLY A 41 4.76 -0.69 -3.30
CA GLY A 41 6.08 -0.63 -3.94
C GLY A 41 7.10 0.11 -3.07
N THR A 42 6.76 1.32 -2.63
CA THR A 42 7.62 2.13 -1.74
C THR A 42 7.88 1.41 -0.42
N LEU A 43 6.87 0.81 0.21
CA LEU A 43 7.03 0.00 1.42
C LEU A 43 7.95 -1.21 1.21
N LYS A 44 7.90 -1.87 0.05
CA LYS A 44 8.79 -3.00 -0.27
C LYS A 44 10.25 -2.56 -0.40
N VAL A 45 10.50 -1.37 -0.94
CA VAL A 45 11.86 -0.80 -1.04
C VAL A 45 12.37 -0.37 0.34
N SER A 46 11.55 0.28 1.15
CA SER A 46 11.93 0.76 2.48
C SER A 46 12.00 -0.35 3.53
N ALA A 47 11.21 -1.42 3.41
CA ALA A 47 11.13 -2.51 4.38
C ALA A 47 10.89 -3.86 3.68
N PRO A 48 11.92 -4.43 3.02
CA PRO A 48 11.79 -5.67 2.24
C PRO A 48 11.44 -6.91 3.07
N GLY A 49 11.55 -6.84 4.40
CA GLY A 49 11.20 -7.92 5.32
C GLY A 49 9.77 -7.87 5.86
N LEU A 50 8.99 -6.82 5.59
CA LEU A 50 7.68 -6.61 6.24
C LEU A 50 6.62 -7.63 5.78
N VAL A 51 6.72 -8.10 4.53
CA VAL A 51 5.75 -9.00 3.92
C VAL A 51 6.48 -10.02 3.05
N ARG A 52 6.10 -11.30 3.13
CA ARG A 52 6.65 -12.33 2.24
C ARG A 52 6.48 -11.90 0.78
N PRO A 53 7.50 -12.01 -0.08
CA PRO A 53 7.45 -11.52 -1.46
C PRO A 53 6.31 -12.14 -2.28
N ARG A 54 5.95 -13.39 -1.98
CA ARG A 54 4.79 -14.08 -2.60
C ARG A 54 3.44 -13.44 -2.24
N HIS A 55 3.29 -12.97 -1.01
CA HIS A 55 2.05 -12.32 -0.56
C HIS A 55 1.92 -10.92 -1.16
N HIS A 56 3.03 -10.17 -1.22
CA HIS A 56 3.09 -8.89 -1.92
C HIS A 56 2.74 -9.03 -3.41
N ALA A 57 3.35 -10.00 -4.11
CA ALA A 57 3.06 -10.24 -5.52
C ALA A 57 1.59 -10.60 -5.76
N ARG A 58 1.01 -11.49 -4.93
CA ARG A 58 -0.41 -11.85 -5.02
C ARG A 58 -1.34 -10.66 -4.75
N LEU A 59 -1.02 -9.85 -3.74
CA LEU A 59 -1.80 -8.66 -3.40
C LEU A 59 -1.76 -7.64 -4.55
N CYS A 60 -0.58 -7.39 -5.10
CA CYS A 60 -0.39 -6.48 -6.22
C CYS A 60 -1.10 -6.98 -7.49
N MET A 61 -0.97 -8.27 -7.82
CA MET A 61 -1.68 -8.85 -8.97
C MET A 61 -3.20 -8.81 -8.79
N GLY A 62 -3.71 -9.12 -7.59
CA GLY A 62 -5.14 -9.06 -7.30
C GLY A 62 -5.71 -7.63 -7.37
N LEU A 63 -4.94 -6.63 -6.93
CA LEU A 63 -5.28 -5.21 -7.08
C LEU A 63 -5.25 -4.77 -8.55
N ARG A 64 -4.22 -5.17 -9.31
CA ARG A 64 -4.09 -4.86 -10.75
C ARG A 64 -5.25 -5.46 -11.55
N ALA A 65 -5.53 -6.75 -11.39
CA ALA A 65 -6.63 -7.44 -12.09
C ALA A 65 -8.01 -6.82 -11.83
N LYS A 66 -8.16 -6.11 -10.70
CA LYS A 66 -9.42 -5.49 -10.28
C LYS A 66 -9.48 -3.99 -10.60
N SER A 67 -8.41 -3.43 -11.17
CA SER A 67 -8.39 -2.06 -11.67
C SER A 67 -9.00 -2.01 -13.08
N PRO A 68 -9.91 -1.08 -13.38
CA PRO A 68 -10.50 -0.95 -14.72
C PRO A 68 -9.45 -0.54 -15.75
N LEU A 69 -8.35 0.08 -15.31
CA LEU A 69 -7.21 0.42 -16.14
C LEU A 69 -6.52 -0.83 -16.72
N PHE A 70 -6.44 -1.94 -15.98
CA PHE A 70 -5.90 -3.19 -16.50
C PHE A 70 -6.77 -3.81 -17.61
N LEU A 71 -8.06 -3.49 -17.64
CA LEU A 71 -8.96 -3.94 -18.70
C LEU A 71 -8.88 -3.06 -19.96
N LEU A 72 -8.16 -1.93 -19.88
CA LEU A 72 -8.02 -0.92 -20.93
C LEU A 72 -6.56 -0.78 -21.43
N GLN A 73 -5.63 -1.62 -20.97
CA GLN A 73 -4.24 -1.70 -21.45
C GLN A 73 -3.98 -3.06 -22.09
#